data_AF-A0A6N6P967-F1
#
_entry.id   AF-A0A6N6P967-F1
#
_cell.length_a   1.000
_cell.length_b   1.000
_cell.length_c   1.000
_cell.angle_alpha   90.00
_cell.angle_beta   90.00
_cell.angle_gamma   90.00
#
_symmetry.space_group_name_H-M   'P 1'
#
loop_
_entity.id
_entity.type
_entity.pdbx_description
1 polymer ?
#
loop_
_entity_poly.entity_id
_entity_poly.type
_entity_poly.pdbx_seq_one_letter_code
_entity_poly.pdbx_strand_id
1 'polypeptide(L)'
;MAECYATLTALPLPKRIQAAEARILIEENFIKRLTILELTQADYATAITRCSQLGLVSGVVYDALHLVAAERANCQRIYTYNLMHFNRLQPHRITVTAP
;
A
#
# COMPACT_ATOMS: atom_id res chain seq x y z
N MET A 1 2.61 -5.04 -3.44
CA MET A 1 2.52 -5.97 -4.59
C MET A 1 1.44 -7.03 -4.42
N ALA A 2 1.39 -7.75 -3.29
CA ALA A 2 0.36 -8.76 -3.04
C ALA A 2 -1.07 -8.22 -3.21
N GLU A 3 -1.38 -7.06 -2.62
CA GLU A 3 -2.68 -6.39 -2.77
C GLU A 3 -3.02 -6.05 -4.23
N CYS A 4 -2.02 -5.64 -5.03
CA CYS A 4 -2.22 -5.36 -6.45
C CYS A 4 -2.57 -6.63 -7.23
N TYR A 5 -1.86 -7.75 -6.99
CA TYR A 5 -2.18 -9.03 -7.61
C TYR A 5 -3.58 -9.52 -7.25
N ALA A 6 -3.92 -9.50 -5.96
CA ALA A 6 -5.24 -9.90 -5.48
C ALA A 6 -6.34 -9.02 -6.09
N THR A 7 -6.12 -7.70 -6.14
CA THR A 7 -7.05 -6.75 -6.75
C THR A 7 -7.25 -7.05 -8.24
N LEU A 8 -6.16 -7.08 -9.03
CA LEU A 8 -6.22 -7.31 -10.48
C LEU A 8 -6.98 -8.60 -10.82
N THR A 9 -6.74 -9.68 -10.08
CA THR A 9 -7.38 -10.99 -10.32
C THR A 9 -8.83 -11.07 -9.81
N ALA A 10 -9.27 -10.14 -8.96
CA ALA A 10 -10.61 -10.08 -8.39
C ALA A 10 -11.52 -9.01 -9.04
N LEU A 11 -11.00 -8.18 -9.96
CA LEU A 11 -11.79 -7.12 -10.59
C LEU A 11 -13.03 -7.69 -11.30
N PRO A 12 -14.21 -7.04 -11.17
CA PRO A 12 -15.46 -7.48 -11.79
C PRO A 12 -15.52 -7.05 -13.27
N LEU A 13 -14.53 -7.45 -14.06
CA LEU A 13 -14.44 -7.14 -15.49
C LEU A 13 -15.20 -8.19 -16.32
N PRO A 14 -15.80 -7.80 -17.47
CA PRO A 14 -16.40 -8.74 -18.41
C PRO A 14 -15.44 -9.86 -18.83
N LYS A 15 -14.15 -9.51 -18.99
CA LYS A 15 -13.05 -10.47 -19.15
C LYS A 15 -12.14 -10.39 -17.93
N ARG A 16 -12.11 -11.47 -17.15
CA ARG A 16 -11.26 -11.56 -15.96
C ARG A 16 -9.78 -11.59 -16.36
N ILE A 17 -8.97 -10.85 -15.61
CA ILE A 17 -7.51 -10.91 -15.69
C ILE A 17 -7.06 -12.25 -15.10
N GLN A 18 -6.39 -13.06 -15.91
CA GLN A 18 -5.83 -14.34 -15.47
C GLN A 18 -4.58 -14.13 -14.59
N ALA A 19 -4.26 -15.12 -13.76
CA ALA A 19 -3.08 -15.09 -12.89
C ALA A 19 -1.77 -14.75 -13.65
N ALA A 20 -1.59 -15.35 -14.83
CA ALA A 20 -0.42 -15.10 -15.68
C ALA A 20 -0.39 -13.66 -16.22
N GLU A 21 -1.55 -13.11 -16.62
CA GLU A 21 -1.67 -11.73 -17.10
C GLU A 21 -1.38 -10.74 -15.96
N ALA A 22 -1.92 -10.98 -14.76
CA ALA A 22 -1.66 -10.14 -13.59
C ALA A 22 -0.17 -10.09 -13.23
N ARG A 23 0.54 -11.23 -13.30
CA ARG A 23 1.99 -11.28 -13.10
C ARG A 23 2.73 -10.41 -14.12
N ILE A 24 2.39 -10.51 -15.40
CA ILE A 24 3.00 -9.70 -16.47
C ILE A 24 2.73 -8.20 -16.25
N LEU A 25 1.49 -7.84 -15.91
CA LEU A 25 1.14 -6.45 -15.62
C LEU A 25 1.96 -5.88 -14.46
N ILE A 26 2.16 -6.65 -13.38
CA ILE A 26 2.96 -6.23 -12.24
C ILE A 26 4.44 -6.08 -12.59
N GLU A 27 4.99 -7.04 -13.34
CA GLU A 27 6.38 -7.02 -13.81
C GLU A 27 6.68 -5.78 -14.65
N GLU A 28 5.87 -5.54 -15.70
CA GLU A 28 6.13 -4.50 -16.68
C GLU A 28 5.83 -3.08 -16.18
N ASN A 29 4.88 -2.92 -15.26
CA ASN A 29 4.45 -1.61 -14.78
C ASN A 29 5.08 -1.20 -13.44
N PHE A 30 5.46 -2.16 -12.59
CA PHE A 30 5.98 -1.86 -11.25
C PHE A 30 7.41 -2.35 -11.05
N ILE A 31 7.67 -3.66 -11.17
CA ILE A 31 8.99 -4.25 -10.81
C ILE A 31 10.11 -3.63 -11.64
N LYS A 32 9.91 -3.47 -12.96
CA LYS A 32 10.93 -2.92 -13.87
C LYS A 32 11.07 -1.39 -13.81
N ARG A 33 10.13 -0.69 -13.17
CA ARG A 33 10.00 0.78 -13.28
C ARG A 33 10.13 1.53 -11.97
N LEU A 34 9.91 0.84 -10.85
CA LEU A 34 9.88 1.43 -9.52
C LEU A 34 10.92 0.77 -8.62
N THR A 35 11.44 1.55 -7.68
CA THR A 35 12.22 0.98 -6.57
C THR A 35 11.27 0.26 -5.61
N ILE A 36 11.48 -1.04 -5.45
CA ILE A 36 10.69 -1.86 -4.52
C ILE A 36 11.31 -1.77 -3.13
N LEU A 37 10.48 -1.42 -2.14
CA LEU A 37 10.86 -1.42 -0.73
C LEU A 37 10.39 -2.72 -0.09
N GLU A 38 11.32 -3.44 0.51
CA GLU A 38 11.00 -4.62 1.31
C GLU A 38 10.39 -4.21 2.65
N LEU A 39 9.38 -4.96 3.11
CA LEU A 39 8.80 -4.80 4.43
C LEU A 39 9.55 -5.68 5.43
N THR A 40 10.00 -5.05 6.51
CA THR A 40 10.70 -5.71 7.61
C THR A 40 9.74 -6.05 8.74
N GLN A 41 10.14 -6.96 9.64
CA GLN A 41 9.37 -7.24 10.86
C GLN A 41 9.09 -5.97 11.69
N ALA A 42 10.05 -5.03 11.73
CA ALA A 42 9.89 -3.76 12.41
C ALA A 42 8.78 -2.91 11.78
N ASP A 43 8.67 -2.89 10.44
CA ASP A 43 7.59 -2.17 9.74
C ASP A 43 6.21 -2.69 10.16
N TYR A 44 6.04 -4.01 10.27
CA TYR A 44 4.82 -4.63 10.78
C TYR A 44 4.52 -4.25 12.23
N ALA A 45 5.51 -4.34 13.12
CA ALA A 45 5.34 -3.98 14.53
C ALA A 45 4.93 -2.51 14.70
N THR A 46 5.54 -1.60 13.94
CA THR A 46 5.21 -0.17 13.96
C THR A 46 3.81 0.09 13.40
N ALA A 47 3.42 -0.55 12.30
CA ALA A 47 2.09 -0.40 11.72
C ALA A 47 0.98 -0.90 12.66
N ILE A 48 1.17 -2.06 13.29
CA ILE A 48 0.25 -2.62 14.29
C ILE A 48 0.15 -1.70 15.51
N THR A 49 1.28 -1.22 16.01
CA THR A 49 1.32 -0.30 17.16
C THR A 49 0.56 0.99 16.85
N ARG A 50 0.80 1.58 15.67
CA ARG A 50 0.10 2.79 15.23
C ARG A 50 -1.41 2.56 15.13
N CYS A 51 -1.85 1.47 14.52
CA CYS A 51 -3.28 1.15 14.44
C CYS A 51 -3.90 0.99 15.82
N SER A 52 -3.23 0.25 16.72
CA SER A 52 -3.68 0.03 18.09
C SER A 52 -3.84 1.35 18.87
N GLN A 53 -2.82 2.22 18.81
CA GLN A 53 -2.82 3.53 19.48
C GLN A 53 -3.92 4.46 18.98
N LEU A 54 -4.29 4.35 17.70
CA LEU A 54 -5.32 5.17 17.07
C LEU A 54 -6.71 4.51 17.10
N GLY A 55 -6.87 3.35 17.75
CA GLY A 55 -8.13 2.61 17.81
C GLY A 55 -8.64 2.13 16.45
N LEU A 56 -7.73 1.91 15.50
CA LEU A 56 -8.03 1.48 14.14
C LEU A 56 -8.00 -0.05 14.05
N VAL A 57 -8.98 -0.63 13.35
CA VAL A 57 -9.20 -2.09 13.30
C VAL A 57 -9.26 -2.62 11.87
N SER A 58 -9.07 -3.93 11.71
CA SER A 58 -9.18 -4.66 10.43
C SER A 58 -8.16 -4.18 9.39
N GLY A 59 -8.53 -4.17 8.10
CA GLY A 59 -7.63 -3.97 6.96
C GLY A 59 -6.89 -2.64 6.89
N VAL A 60 -7.21 -1.67 7.76
CA VAL A 60 -6.45 -0.40 7.86
C VAL A 60 -4.97 -0.61 8.20
N VAL A 61 -4.61 -1.77 8.75
CA VAL A 61 -3.21 -2.15 8.98
C VAL A 61 -2.40 -2.23 7.68
N TYR A 62 -3.04 -2.54 6.55
CA TYR A 62 -2.37 -2.50 5.25
C TYR A 62 -2.05 -1.05 4.87
N ASP A 63 -3.01 -0.13 4.96
CA ASP A 63 -2.74 1.30 4.74
C ASP A 63 -1.61 1.81 5.67
N ALA A 64 -1.59 1.35 6.93
CA ALA A 64 -0.55 1.68 7.90
C ALA A 64 0.84 1.16 7.49
N LEU A 65 0.92 -0.06 6.96
CA LEU A 65 2.18 -0.63 6.45
C LEU A 65 2.75 0.20 5.30
N HIS A 66 1.91 0.66 4.37
CA HIS A 66 2.34 1.50 3.26
C HIS A 66 2.86 2.84 3.78
N LEU A 67 2.17 3.45 4.75
CA LEU A 67 2.61 4.70 5.37
C LEU A 67 3.94 4.54 6.13
N VAL A 68 4.08 3.50 6.95
CA VAL A 68 5.32 3.23 7.70
C VAL A 68 6.51 3.00 6.76
N ALA A 69 6.31 2.24 5.67
CA ALA A 69 7.35 2.04 4.67
C ALA A 69 7.76 3.35 3.98
N ALA A 70 6.79 4.20 3.65
CA ALA A 70 7.05 5.51 3.05
C ALA A 70 7.79 6.46 4.02
N GLU A 71 7.41 6.48 5.30
CA GLU A 71 8.09 7.26 6.35
C GLU A 71 9.53 6.77 6.54
N ARG A 72 9.75 5.46 6.62
CA ARG A 72 11.10 4.87 6.73
C ARG A 72 11.98 5.22 5.53
N ALA A 73 11.40 5.26 4.33
CA ALA A 73 12.11 5.63 3.11
C ALA A 73 12.24 7.15 2.90
N ASN A 74 11.77 7.98 3.85
CA ASN A 74 11.75 9.43 3.75
C ASN A 74 11.04 9.93 2.46
N CYS A 75 10.00 9.23 2.03
CA CYS A 75 9.19 9.66 0.90
C CYS A 75 8.52 11.00 1.20
N GLN A 76 8.48 11.90 0.23
CA GLN A 76 7.82 13.20 0.40
C GLN A 76 6.30 13.10 0.26
N ARG A 77 5.82 12.07 -0.45
CA ARG A 77 4.42 11.96 -0.86
C ARG A 77 3.96 10.52 -1.01
N ILE A 78 2.71 10.28 -0.67
CA ILE A 78 1.95 9.06 -1.00
C ILE A 78 0.82 9.45 -1.95
N TYR A 79 0.72 8.71 -3.06
CA TYR A 79 -0.39 8.84 -4.01
C TYR A 79 -1.44 7.77 -3.72
N THR A 80 -2.66 8.19 -3.38
CA THR A 80 -3.76 7.27 -3.07
C THR A 80 -5.11 7.92 -3.33
N TYR A 81 -6.06 7.14 -3.83
CA TYR A 81 -7.47 7.55 -3.86
C TYR A 81 -8.16 7.38 -2.48
N ASN A 82 -7.52 6.69 -1.53
CA ASN A 82 -8.05 6.43 -0.20
C ASN A 82 -7.56 7.46 0.84
N LEU A 83 -7.77 8.75 0.55
CA LEU A 83 -7.28 9.85 1.39
C LEU A 83 -7.78 9.75 2.83
N MET A 84 -9.04 9.37 3.02
CA MET A 84 -9.65 9.29 4.35
C MET A 84 -8.92 8.30 5.26
N HIS A 85 -8.60 7.09 4.78
CA HIS A 85 -7.93 6.10 5.62
C HIS A 85 -6.49 6.51 5.94
N PHE A 86 -5.77 7.04 4.96
CA PHE A 86 -4.40 7.52 5.18
C PHE A 86 -4.36 8.72 6.15
N ASN A 87 -5.31 9.65 6.07
CA ASN A 87 -5.37 10.78 7.01
C ASN A 87 -5.65 10.33 8.45
N ARG A 88 -6.46 9.29 8.64
CA ARG A 88 -6.71 8.70 9.97
C ARG A 88 -5.46 8.11 10.61
N LEU A 89 -4.46 7.74 9.82
CA LEU A 89 -3.17 7.22 10.28
C LEU A 89 -2.17 8.31 10.70
N GLN A 90 -2.57 9.59 10.65
CA GLN A 90 -1.79 10.74 11.10
C GLN A 90 -0.36 10.76 10.49
N PRO A 91 -0.24 10.83 9.15
CA PRO A 91 1.05 10.80 8.45
C PRO A 91 1.97 11.92 8.93
N HIS A 92 3.23 11.61 9.19
CA HIS A 92 4.21 12.60 9.66
C HIS A 92 5.16 13.01 8.55
N ARG A 93 5.19 14.31 8.21
CA ARG A 93 6.08 14.89 7.17
C ARG A 93 5.92 14.29 5.76
N ILE A 94 4.84 13.57 5.49
CA ILE A 94 4.47 13.05 4.18
C ILE A 94 3.19 13.71 3.71
N THR A 95 3.18 14.19 2.47
CA THR A 95 1.94 14.66 1.83
C THR A 95 1.14 13.47 1.31
N VAL A 96 -0.11 13.32 1.73
CA VAL A 96 -1.03 12.33 1.15
C VAL A 96 -1.92 13.04 0.14
N THR A 97 -1.89 12.61 -1.11
CA THR A 97 -2.67 13.24 -2.19
C THR A 97 -3.22 12.21 -3.17
N ALA A 98 -4.32 12.57 -3.84
CA ALA A 98 -4.74 11.85 -5.03
C ALA A 98 -3.77 12.19 -6.19
N PRO A 99 -3.58 11.27 -7.15
CA PRO A 99 -2.86 11.53 -8.40
C PRO A 99 -3.46 12.68 -9.20
#